data_AF-A0A7J0FWV8-F1
#
_entry.id   AF-A0A7J0FWV8-F1
#
_cell.length_a   1.000
_cell.length_b   1.000
_cell.length_c   1.000
_cell.angle_alpha   90.00
_cell.angle_beta   90.00
_cell.angle_gamma   90.00
#
_symmetry.space_group_name_H-M   'P 1'
#
loop_
_entity.id
_entity.type
_entity.pdbx_description
1 polymer ?
#
loop_
_entity_poly.entity_id
_entity_poly.type
_entity_poly.pdbx_seq_one_letter_code
_entity_poly.pdbx_strand_id
1 'polypeptide(L)'
;MKVDKEEDLSKKCKVVEHIRHLLKDDDEARSFPCRKGMKWRRKLELWLSSIFLLLTITEAKPVIGSSEAVPFLISLLRDETDPQCKLDALHTLFNLSSHPSNISPLLSAGIINGLLSLVTDSSDHTWTEKSVAVFINLASNKSARDEMISAPGLTSGLAMILDIGEPVDQEHAAACVLILCNGSDKCSQMVLQEGIIPSLVSVSVNGTMRGKQKTQKLLMLFREQRQRDPSPVRTCQDPKRSDVDDVDSDSKPLSKSISTRKVGRAWSFWWKNKSFSVY
;
A
#
# COMPACT_ATOMS: atom_id res chain seq x y z
N MET A 1 -36.38 23.59 -0.11
CA MET A 1 -34.95 23.92 -0.33
C MET A 1 -33.97 22.74 -0.14
N LYS A 2 -34.07 21.90 0.92
CA LYS A 2 -33.21 20.71 1.07
C LYS A 2 -33.68 19.54 0.17
N VAL A 3 -34.99 19.32 0.10
CA VAL A 3 -35.65 18.31 -0.75
C VAL A 3 -35.38 18.58 -2.24
N ASP A 4 -35.48 19.84 -2.69
CA ASP A 4 -35.25 20.20 -4.10
C ASP A 4 -33.80 19.94 -4.56
N LYS A 5 -32.83 20.11 -3.64
CA LYS A 5 -31.41 19.81 -3.90
C LYS A 5 -31.14 18.31 -3.97
N GLU A 6 -31.79 17.53 -3.12
CA GLU A 6 -31.66 16.07 -3.10
C GLU A 6 -32.28 15.44 -4.36
N GLU A 7 -33.41 15.99 -4.83
CA GLU A 7 -34.04 15.57 -6.08
C GLU A 7 -33.17 15.91 -7.30
N ASP A 8 -32.54 17.08 -7.33
CA ASP A 8 -31.60 17.48 -8.39
C ASP A 8 -30.35 16.59 -8.43
N LEU A 9 -29.79 16.25 -7.27
CA LEU A 9 -28.67 15.31 -7.16
C LEU A 9 -29.05 13.91 -7.63
N SER A 10 -30.23 13.43 -7.26
CA SER A 10 -30.75 12.14 -7.71
C SER A 10 -30.86 12.08 -9.24
N LYS A 11 -31.39 13.15 -9.87
CA LYS A 11 -31.48 13.25 -11.34
C LYS A 11 -30.11 13.20 -11.99
N LYS A 12 -29.13 13.93 -11.46
CA LYS A 12 -27.76 13.94 -11.99
C LYS A 12 -27.07 12.58 -11.85
N CYS A 13 -27.22 11.90 -10.72
CA CYS A 13 -26.67 10.56 -10.53
C CYS A 13 -27.30 9.54 -11.49
N LYS A 14 -28.60 9.64 -11.76
CA LYS A 14 -29.28 8.78 -12.76
C LYS A 14 -28.71 8.97 -14.17
N VAL A 15 -28.34 10.21 -14.55
CA VAL A 15 -27.69 10.48 -15.85
C VAL A 15 -26.33 9.81 -15.92
N VAL A 16 -25.53 9.89 -14.84
CA VAL A 16 -24.24 9.19 -14.76
C VAL A 16 -24.41 7.68 -14.89
N GLU A 17 -25.37 7.07 -14.18
CA GLU A 17 -25.63 5.63 -14.29
C GLU A 17 -26.14 5.25 -15.68
N HIS A 18 -26.99 6.07 -16.29
CA HIS A 18 -27.47 5.82 -17.65
C HIS A 18 -26.33 5.82 -18.67
N ILE A 19 -25.46 6.83 -18.62
CA ILE A 19 -24.30 6.90 -19.50
C ILE A 19 -23.35 5.71 -19.21
N ARG A 20 -23.18 5.29 -17.95
CA ARG A 20 -22.40 4.09 -17.61
C ARG A 20 -22.96 2.82 -18.24
N HIS A 21 -24.28 2.63 -18.25
CA HIS A 21 -24.90 1.50 -18.97
C HIS A 21 -24.62 1.55 -20.47
N LEU A 22 -24.77 2.74 -21.08
CA LEU A 22 -24.45 2.97 -22.48
C LEU A 22 -22.96 2.81 -22.83
N LEU A 23 -22.09 2.92 -21.83
CA LEU A 23 -20.71 2.49 -21.91
C LEU A 23 -20.73 0.97 -21.86
N LYS A 24 -21.04 0.32 -20.74
CA LYS A 24 -20.97 -1.15 -20.58
C LYS A 24 -21.48 -1.98 -21.77
N ASP A 25 -22.66 -1.71 -22.30
CA ASP A 25 -23.25 -2.43 -23.45
C ASP A 25 -22.37 -2.40 -24.70
N ASP A 26 -21.65 -1.30 -24.83
CA ASP A 26 -20.86 -0.92 -25.97
C ASP A 26 -19.46 -1.61 -25.84
N ASP A 27 -19.05 -2.06 -24.64
CA ASP A 27 -17.71 -2.60 -24.29
C ASP A 27 -17.72 -4.09 -24.60
N GLU A 28 -18.85 -4.74 -24.31
CA GLU A 28 -19.19 -6.06 -24.86
C GLU A 28 -19.12 -6.06 -26.40
N ALA A 29 -19.41 -4.91 -27.03
CA ALA A 29 -19.30 -4.75 -28.47
C ALA A 29 -17.91 -4.32 -28.98
N ARG A 30 -16.92 -4.11 -28.09
CA ARG A 30 -15.55 -3.65 -28.40
C ARG A 30 -14.67 -4.73 -29.04
N SER A 31 -15.13 -5.97 -29.11
CA SER A 31 -14.45 -7.07 -29.80
C SER A 31 -14.28 -6.89 -31.32
N PHE A 32 -14.75 -5.77 -31.92
CA PHE A 32 -14.63 -5.46 -33.36
C PHE A 32 -14.11 -4.03 -33.62
N PRO A 33 -12.94 -3.82 -34.27
CA PRO A 33 -12.22 -2.55 -34.22
C PRO A 33 -12.42 -1.65 -35.45
N CYS A 34 -12.86 -0.41 -35.21
CA CYS A 34 -12.27 0.86 -35.73
C CYS A 34 -13.25 2.04 -35.56
N ARG A 35 -14.52 1.89 -35.98
CA ARG A 35 -15.51 3.00 -35.89
C ARG A 35 -16.17 3.13 -34.51
N LYS A 36 -16.33 2.03 -33.77
CA LYS A 36 -16.98 2.03 -32.46
C LYS A 36 -16.11 2.65 -31.36
N GLY A 37 -14.78 2.50 -31.45
CA GLY A 37 -13.83 3.03 -30.44
C GLY A 37 -13.86 4.55 -30.27
N MET A 38 -14.02 5.33 -31.36
CA MET A 38 -14.12 6.79 -31.25
C MET A 38 -15.43 7.25 -30.60
N LYS A 39 -16.55 6.56 -30.89
CA LYS A 39 -17.85 6.86 -30.28
C LYS A 39 -17.83 6.57 -28.78
N TRP A 40 -17.20 5.46 -28.42
CA TRP A 40 -16.94 5.04 -27.05
C TRP A 40 -16.13 6.03 -26.24
N ARG A 41 -14.98 6.43 -26.77
CA ARG A 41 -14.08 7.39 -26.13
C ARG A 41 -14.82 8.68 -25.78
N ARG A 42 -15.59 9.23 -26.72
CA ARG A 42 -16.38 10.44 -26.47
C ARG A 42 -17.44 10.22 -25.39
N LYS A 43 -18.13 9.07 -25.39
CA LYS A 43 -19.07 8.75 -24.31
C LYS A 43 -18.36 8.65 -22.96
N LEU A 44 -17.17 8.06 -22.92
CA LEU A 44 -16.38 7.89 -21.70
C LEU A 44 -15.87 9.23 -21.18
N GLU A 45 -15.36 10.10 -22.05
CA GLU A 45 -14.94 11.47 -21.70
C GLU A 45 -16.12 12.29 -21.14
N LEU A 46 -17.30 12.22 -21.77
CA LEU A 46 -18.51 12.88 -21.28
C LEU A 46 -18.95 12.32 -19.92
N TRP A 47 -18.83 11.00 -19.74
CA TRP A 47 -19.16 10.34 -18.49
C TRP A 47 -18.23 10.76 -17.34
N LEU A 48 -16.93 10.72 -17.58
CA LEU A 48 -15.90 11.14 -16.62
C LEU A 48 -16.07 12.62 -16.26
N SER A 49 -16.31 13.48 -17.26
CA SER A 49 -16.60 14.90 -17.05
C SER A 49 -17.85 15.11 -16.18
N SER A 50 -18.90 14.31 -16.40
CA SER A 50 -20.14 14.37 -15.61
C SER A 50 -19.90 13.96 -14.15
N ILE A 51 -19.14 12.89 -13.93
CA ILE A 51 -18.75 12.47 -12.57
C ILE A 51 -17.88 13.51 -11.90
N PHE A 52 -16.87 14.04 -12.60
CA PHE A 52 -15.98 15.06 -12.04
C PHE A 52 -16.75 16.30 -11.60
N LEU A 53 -17.72 16.75 -12.41
CA LEU A 53 -18.62 17.83 -12.04
C LEU A 53 -19.41 17.50 -10.76
N LEU A 54 -19.93 16.27 -10.62
CA LEU A 54 -20.63 15.87 -9.40
C LEU A 54 -19.71 15.76 -8.18
N LEU A 55 -18.46 15.35 -8.36
CA LEU A 55 -17.48 15.28 -7.27
C LEU A 55 -17.15 16.64 -6.66
N THR A 56 -17.40 17.75 -7.38
CA THR A 56 -17.34 19.11 -6.81
C THR A 56 -18.42 19.36 -5.75
N ILE A 57 -19.48 18.55 -5.75
CA ILE A 57 -20.57 18.60 -4.77
C ILE A 57 -20.33 17.53 -3.72
N THR A 58 -19.96 17.93 -2.50
CA THR A 58 -19.64 17.01 -1.40
C THR A 58 -20.75 15.97 -1.13
N GLU A 59 -22.02 16.39 -1.21
CA GLU A 59 -23.19 15.54 -0.98
C GLU A 59 -23.38 14.44 -2.04
N ALA A 60 -22.76 14.58 -3.22
CA ALA A 60 -22.84 13.56 -4.27
C ALA A 60 -21.86 12.40 -4.03
N LYS A 61 -20.79 12.64 -3.26
CA LYS A 61 -19.71 11.64 -3.05
C LYS A 61 -20.22 10.34 -2.40
N PRO A 62 -21.09 10.34 -1.37
CA PRO A 62 -21.63 9.10 -0.80
C PRO A 62 -22.49 8.31 -1.79
N VAL A 63 -23.27 9.02 -2.62
CA VAL A 63 -24.16 8.42 -3.61
C VAL A 63 -23.35 7.73 -4.71
N ILE A 64 -22.36 8.42 -5.26
CA ILE A 64 -21.48 7.87 -6.30
C ILE A 64 -20.61 6.75 -5.73
N GLY A 65 -20.10 6.90 -4.50
CA GLY A 65 -19.28 5.89 -3.84
C GLY A 65 -20.02 4.57 -3.60
N SER A 66 -21.34 4.61 -3.46
CA SER A 66 -22.20 3.44 -3.28
C SER A 66 -22.81 2.93 -4.60
N SER A 67 -22.47 3.55 -5.73
CA SER A 67 -23.05 3.20 -7.03
C SER A 67 -22.14 2.26 -7.83
N GLU A 68 -22.70 1.71 -8.91
CA GLU A 68 -22.00 0.85 -9.86
C GLU A 68 -20.94 1.60 -10.70
N ALA A 69 -20.81 2.92 -10.50
CA ALA A 69 -19.69 3.68 -11.04
C ALA A 69 -18.35 3.23 -10.44
N VAL A 70 -18.30 2.85 -9.17
CA VAL A 70 -17.04 2.46 -8.50
C VAL A 70 -16.42 1.19 -9.12
N PRO A 71 -17.13 0.06 -9.27
CA PRO A 71 -16.59 -1.11 -9.95
C PRO A 71 -16.13 -0.83 -11.39
N PHE A 72 -16.87 0.01 -12.12
CA PHE A 72 -16.50 0.40 -13.49
C PHE A 72 -15.21 1.25 -13.52
N LEU A 73 -15.06 2.20 -12.60
CA LEU A 73 -13.82 2.98 -12.49
C LEU A 73 -12.61 2.07 -12.17
N ILE A 74 -12.81 1.06 -11.33
CA ILE A 74 -11.75 0.10 -10.99
C ILE A 74 -11.42 -0.81 -12.18
N SER A 75 -12.40 -1.20 -13.00
CA SER A 75 -12.12 -1.99 -14.21
C SER A 75 -11.29 -1.20 -15.23
N LEU A 76 -11.57 0.10 -15.39
CA LEU A 76 -10.79 0.97 -16.28
C LEU A 76 -9.28 1.02 -15.93
N LEU A 77 -8.92 0.84 -14.65
CA LEU A 77 -7.52 0.79 -14.21
C LEU A 77 -6.79 -0.46 -14.77
N ARG A 78 -7.51 -1.58 -14.84
CA ARG A 78 -6.97 -2.89 -15.21
C ARG A 78 -6.98 -3.13 -16.72
N ASP A 79 -7.96 -2.55 -17.41
CA ASP A 79 -8.12 -2.74 -18.84
C ASP A 79 -7.05 -1.99 -19.65
N GLU A 80 -6.80 -2.45 -20.88
CA GLU A 80 -5.98 -1.74 -21.87
C GLU A 80 -6.78 -0.54 -22.41
N THR A 81 -6.84 0.50 -21.58
CA THR A 81 -7.53 1.76 -21.83
C THR A 81 -6.55 2.89 -22.07
N ASP A 82 -7.07 3.98 -22.59
CA ASP A 82 -6.30 5.19 -22.82
C ASP A 82 -5.66 5.70 -21.52
N PRO A 83 -4.37 6.10 -21.52
CA PRO A 83 -3.70 6.62 -20.33
C PRO A 83 -4.45 7.77 -19.65
N GLN A 84 -5.10 8.66 -20.40
CA GLN A 84 -5.89 9.75 -19.81
C GLN A 84 -7.14 9.22 -19.09
N CYS A 85 -7.78 8.18 -19.63
CA CYS A 85 -8.92 7.54 -18.96
C CYS A 85 -8.50 6.89 -17.63
N LYS A 86 -7.31 6.28 -17.56
CA LYS A 86 -6.76 5.75 -16.31
C LYS A 86 -6.50 6.87 -15.30
N LEU A 87 -5.93 7.99 -15.74
CA LEU A 87 -5.77 9.19 -14.88
C LEU A 87 -7.10 9.67 -14.35
N ASP A 88 -8.08 9.91 -15.22
CA ASP A 88 -9.38 10.43 -14.83
C ASP A 88 -10.09 9.49 -13.84
N ALA A 89 -9.97 8.17 -14.06
CA ALA A 89 -10.48 7.17 -13.13
C ALA A 89 -9.76 7.24 -11.77
N LEU A 90 -8.43 7.32 -11.75
CA LEU A 90 -7.65 7.49 -10.52
C LEU A 90 -7.98 8.80 -9.79
N HIS A 91 -8.14 9.91 -10.52
CA HIS A 91 -8.55 11.19 -9.96
C HIS A 91 -9.94 11.12 -9.34
N THR A 92 -10.85 10.41 -9.99
CA THR A 92 -12.20 10.17 -9.49
C THR A 92 -12.17 9.33 -8.21
N LEU A 93 -11.44 8.21 -8.22
CA LEU A 93 -11.29 7.32 -7.06
C LEU A 93 -10.58 8.00 -5.87
N PHE A 94 -9.59 8.86 -6.15
CA PHE A 94 -8.96 9.71 -5.13
C PHE A 94 -9.97 10.65 -4.47
N ASN A 95 -10.81 11.31 -5.26
CA ASN A 95 -11.85 12.19 -4.73
C ASN A 95 -12.91 11.41 -3.93
N LEU A 96 -13.30 10.22 -4.38
CA LEU A 96 -14.26 9.37 -3.66
C LEU A 96 -13.69 8.83 -2.36
N SER A 97 -12.43 8.37 -2.35
CA SER A 97 -11.75 7.82 -1.16
C SER A 97 -11.51 8.86 -0.06
N SER A 98 -11.50 10.15 -0.39
CA SER A 98 -11.43 11.23 0.61
C SER A 98 -12.63 11.26 1.56
N HIS A 99 -13.72 10.57 1.23
CA HIS A 99 -14.94 10.51 2.04
C HIS A 99 -15.03 9.17 2.81
N PRO A 100 -15.06 9.19 4.16
CA PRO A 100 -15.03 7.96 4.96
C PRO A 100 -16.17 6.96 4.66
N SER A 101 -17.36 7.43 4.30
CA SER A 101 -18.51 6.58 3.94
C SER A 101 -18.25 5.71 2.71
N ASN A 102 -17.35 6.14 1.83
CA ASN A 102 -17.06 5.46 0.57
C ASN A 102 -16.00 4.37 0.72
N ILE A 103 -15.26 4.33 1.83
CA ILE A 103 -14.15 3.39 1.98
C ILE A 103 -14.65 1.95 1.92
N SER A 104 -15.72 1.59 2.65
CA SER A 104 -16.25 0.22 2.63
C SER A 104 -16.78 -0.21 1.25
N PRO A 105 -17.56 0.62 0.52
CA PRO A 105 -17.90 0.35 -0.88
C PRO A 105 -16.68 0.16 -1.79
N LEU A 106 -15.66 1.02 -1.68
CA LEU A 106 -14.44 0.93 -2.49
C LEU A 106 -13.67 -0.37 -2.24
N LEU A 107 -13.55 -0.79 -0.97
CA LEU A 107 -12.95 -2.09 -0.62
C LEU A 107 -13.74 -3.25 -1.20
N SER A 108 -15.06 -3.23 -1.05
CA SER A 108 -15.96 -4.27 -1.57
C SER A 108 -15.87 -4.42 -3.09
N ALA A 109 -15.58 -3.33 -3.80
CA ALA A 109 -15.36 -3.32 -5.24
C ALA A 109 -13.94 -3.73 -5.67
N GLY A 110 -13.05 -4.05 -4.72
CA GLY A 110 -11.69 -4.56 -5.01
C GLY A 110 -10.68 -3.49 -5.38
N ILE A 111 -10.83 -2.26 -4.87
CA ILE A 111 -9.96 -1.12 -5.21
C ILE A 111 -8.46 -1.42 -4.96
N ILE A 112 -8.13 -2.17 -3.92
CA ILE A 112 -6.73 -2.44 -3.54
C ILE A 112 -6.00 -3.16 -4.67
N ASN A 113 -6.61 -4.17 -5.25
CA ASN A 113 -6.01 -4.94 -6.35
C ASN A 113 -5.91 -4.12 -7.64
N GLY A 114 -6.92 -3.29 -7.93
CA GLY A 114 -6.90 -2.42 -9.12
C GLY A 114 -5.82 -1.33 -9.06
N LEU A 115 -5.52 -0.81 -7.87
CA LEU A 115 -4.41 0.13 -7.66
C LEU A 115 -3.06 -0.59 -7.66
N LEU A 116 -3.00 -1.80 -7.10
CA LEU A 116 -1.76 -2.56 -7.03
C LEU A 116 -1.24 -2.92 -8.42
N SER A 117 -2.10 -3.34 -9.35
CA SER A 117 -1.69 -3.62 -10.73
C SER A 117 -1.04 -2.40 -11.39
N LEU A 118 -1.55 -1.19 -11.12
CA LEU A 118 -0.94 0.02 -11.68
C LEU A 118 0.45 0.30 -11.10
N VAL A 119 0.64 0.07 -9.80
CA VAL A 119 1.91 0.30 -9.12
C VAL A 119 2.97 -0.74 -9.52
N THR A 120 2.57 -1.97 -9.80
CA THR A 120 3.51 -3.05 -10.16
C THR A 120 3.83 -3.11 -11.65
N ASP A 121 2.90 -2.71 -12.51
CA ASP A 121 3.03 -2.94 -13.95
C ASP A 121 3.64 -1.74 -14.69
N SER A 122 3.66 -0.54 -14.08
CA SER A 122 4.20 0.67 -14.72
C SER A 122 5.70 0.84 -14.48
N SER A 123 6.50 0.79 -15.53
CA SER A 123 7.94 1.10 -15.47
C SER A 123 8.24 2.59 -15.34
N ASP A 124 7.28 3.45 -15.69
CA ASP A 124 7.43 4.91 -15.73
C ASP A 124 6.83 5.63 -14.52
N HIS A 125 6.34 4.88 -13.53
CA HIS A 125 5.72 5.37 -12.30
C HIS A 125 4.56 6.36 -12.51
N THR A 126 3.98 6.45 -13.72
CA THR A 126 2.98 7.47 -14.08
C THR A 126 1.78 7.48 -13.14
N TRP A 127 1.42 6.31 -12.60
CA TRP A 127 0.25 6.13 -11.75
C TRP A 127 0.58 6.12 -10.25
N THR A 128 1.85 6.13 -9.88
CA THR A 128 2.34 5.85 -8.52
C THR A 128 1.81 6.86 -7.52
N GLU A 129 2.10 8.16 -7.71
CA GLU A 129 1.70 9.22 -6.79
C GLU A 129 0.21 9.15 -6.46
N LYS A 130 -0.63 9.04 -7.51
CA LYS A 130 -2.08 9.05 -7.35
C LYS A 130 -2.61 7.77 -6.71
N SER A 131 -2.06 6.62 -7.08
CA SER A 131 -2.47 5.33 -6.51
C SER A 131 -2.11 5.26 -5.03
N VAL A 132 -0.90 5.70 -4.66
CA VAL A 132 -0.47 5.76 -3.25
C VAL A 132 -1.29 6.79 -2.46
N ALA A 133 -1.67 7.92 -3.06
CA ALA A 133 -2.57 8.88 -2.42
C ALA A 133 -3.96 8.27 -2.11
N VAL A 134 -4.50 7.43 -2.99
CA VAL A 134 -5.74 6.67 -2.71
C VAL A 134 -5.53 5.69 -1.57
N PHE A 135 -4.42 4.93 -1.56
CA PHE A 135 -4.07 4.04 -0.44
C PHE A 135 -4.01 4.78 0.90
N ILE A 136 -3.41 5.96 0.94
CA ILE A 136 -3.34 6.81 2.14
C ILE A 136 -4.74 7.19 2.64
N ASN A 137 -5.65 7.57 1.72
CA ASN A 137 -7.03 7.91 2.09
C ASN A 137 -7.76 6.69 2.67
N LEU A 138 -7.63 5.52 2.03
CA LEU A 138 -8.24 4.27 2.49
C LEU A 138 -7.73 3.89 3.89
N ALA A 139 -6.43 4.04 4.15
CA ALA A 139 -5.78 3.68 5.42
C ALA A 139 -6.27 4.48 6.65
N SER A 140 -7.08 5.54 6.45
CA SER A 140 -7.82 6.21 7.53
C SER A 140 -8.81 5.26 8.24
N ASN A 141 -9.32 4.24 7.55
CA ASN A 141 -10.19 3.22 8.10
C ASN A 141 -9.41 1.98 8.56
N LYS A 142 -9.72 1.44 9.73
CA LYS A 142 -9.05 0.25 10.27
C LYS A 142 -9.24 -1.00 9.40
N SER A 143 -10.46 -1.27 8.94
CA SER A 143 -10.75 -2.41 8.07
C SER A 143 -9.96 -2.34 6.77
N ALA A 144 -9.83 -1.13 6.19
CA ALA A 144 -9.02 -0.92 5.01
C ALA A 144 -7.54 -1.22 5.26
N ARG A 145 -6.98 -0.77 6.40
CA ARG A 145 -5.59 -1.10 6.76
C ARG A 145 -5.39 -2.60 6.88
N ASP A 146 -6.29 -3.31 7.55
CA ASP A 146 -6.18 -4.75 7.75
C ASP A 146 -6.21 -5.52 6.41
N GLU A 147 -7.07 -5.09 5.48
CA GLU A 147 -7.15 -5.63 4.12
C GLU A 147 -5.91 -5.30 3.30
N MET A 148 -5.43 -4.05 3.35
CA MET A 148 -4.20 -3.61 2.70
C MET A 148 -2.97 -4.39 3.19
N ILE A 149 -2.83 -4.60 4.50
CA ILE A 149 -1.73 -5.38 5.09
C ILE A 149 -1.81 -6.85 4.66
N SER A 150 -3.02 -7.36 4.44
CA SER A 150 -3.24 -8.75 4.00
C SER A 150 -3.14 -8.93 2.48
N ALA A 151 -3.15 -7.83 1.71
CA ALA A 151 -3.06 -7.85 0.26
C ALA A 151 -1.65 -8.25 -0.20
N PRO A 152 -1.49 -9.38 -0.92
CA PRO A 152 -0.20 -9.80 -1.44
C PRO A 152 0.38 -8.75 -2.36
N GLY A 153 1.68 -8.46 -2.22
CA GLY A 153 2.39 -7.53 -3.11
C GLY A 153 2.27 -6.05 -2.72
N LEU A 154 1.31 -5.63 -1.89
CA LEU A 154 1.22 -4.20 -1.50
C LEU A 154 2.47 -3.74 -0.74
N THR A 155 2.92 -4.51 0.25
CA THR A 155 4.12 -4.17 1.03
C THR A 155 5.36 -4.12 0.15
N SER A 156 5.51 -5.07 -0.77
CA SER A 156 6.65 -5.14 -1.69
C SER A 156 6.60 -3.99 -2.71
N GLY A 157 5.43 -3.64 -3.24
CA GLY A 157 5.25 -2.49 -4.12
C GLY A 157 5.61 -1.16 -3.44
N LEU A 158 5.16 -0.95 -2.19
CA LEU A 158 5.55 0.24 -1.42
C LEU A 158 7.05 0.27 -1.10
N ALA A 159 7.66 -0.89 -0.83
CA ALA A 159 9.11 -1.01 -0.64
C ALA A 159 9.88 -0.65 -1.92
N MET A 160 9.42 -1.13 -3.07
CA MET A 160 10.01 -0.80 -4.37
C MET A 160 9.93 0.70 -4.66
N ILE A 161 8.78 1.34 -4.44
CA ILE A 161 8.64 2.80 -4.62
C ILE A 161 9.61 3.56 -3.71
N LEU A 162 9.80 3.12 -2.46
CA LEU A 162 10.77 3.73 -1.55
C LEU A 162 12.21 3.60 -2.04
N ASP A 163 12.53 2.56 -2.79
CA ASP A 163 13.89 2.25 -3.25
C ASP A 163 14.24 2.96 -4.55
N ILE A 164 13.37 2.88 -5.56
CA ILE A 164 13.65 3.37 -6.92
C ILE A 164 12.77 4.55 -7.37
N GLY A 165 11.76 4.93 -6.58
CA GLY A 165 10.82 5.99 -6.96
C GLY A 165 11.42 7.39 -6.88
N GLU A 166 10.74 8.36 -7.51
CA GLU A 166 11.08 9.78 -7.43
C GLU A 166 10.85 10.33 -6.02
N PRO A 167 11.48 11.46 -5.63
CA PRO A 167 11.38 11.99 -4.25
C PRO A 167 9.95 12.21 -3.76
N VAL A 168 9.02 12.57 -4.66
CA VAL A 168 7.60 12.76 -4.34
C VAL A 168 6.91 11.42 -4.12
N ASP A 169 7.18 10.41 -4.95
CA ASP A 169 6.63 9.06 -4.78
C ASP A 169 7.15 8.40 -3.50
N GLN A 170 8.45 8.56 -3.20
CA GLN A 170 9.06 8.10 -1.96
C GLN A 170 8.42 8.75 -0.72
N GLU A 171 8.08 10.05 -0.78
CA GLU A 171 7.35 10.72 0.29
C GLU A 171 5.96 10.09 0.51
N HIS A 172 5.22 9.84 -0.57
CA HIS A 172 3.89 9.23 -0.50
C HIS A 172 3.96 7.79 0.02
N ALA A 173 4.90 7.00 -0.49
CA ALA A 173 5.12 5.63 -0.02
C ALA A 173 5.50 5.61 1.47
N ALA A 174 6.41 6.48 1.91
CA ALA A 174 6.77 6.63 3.32
C ALA A 174 5.57 7.02 4.19
N ALA A 175 4.70 7.90 3.69
CA ALA A 175 3.47 8.29 4.38
C ALA A 175 2.49 7.10 4.51
N CYS A 176 2.29 6.34 3.44
CA CYS A 176 1.44 5.14 3.45
C CYS A 176 1.96 4.09 4.43
N VAL A 177 3.24 3.73 4.33
CA VAL A 177 3.90 2.76 5.22
C VAL A 177 3.83 3.21 6.68
N LEU A 178 4.04 4.49 6.97
CA LEU A 178 3.91 5.02 8.33
C LEU A 178 2.50 4.83 8.89
N ILE A 179 1.46 5.08 8.10
CA ILE A 179 0.07 4.91 8.54
C ILE A 179 -0.24 3.43 8.79
N LEU A 180 0.22 2.53 7.92
CA LEU A 180 -0.01 1.08 8.05
C LEU A 180 0.73 0.46 9.24
N CYS A 181 1.99 0.86 9.46
CA CYS A 181 2.81 0.37 10.58
C CYS A 181 2.38 0.96 11.93
N ASN A 182 1.73 2.13 11.96
CA ASN A 182 1.34 2.78 13.19
C ASN A 182 0.28 1.95 13.95
N GLY A 183 0.71 1.28 15.03
CA GLY A 183 -0.14 0.39 15.81
C GLY A 183 -0.31 -1.01 15.23
N SER A 184 0.52 -1.42 14.25
CA SER A 184 0.50 -2.77 13.67
C SER A 184 1.90 -3.37 13.62
N ASP A 185 2.26 -4.13 14.65
CA ASP A 185 3.56 -4.81 14.73
C ASP A 185 3.75 -5.82 13.59
N LYS A 186 2.66 -6.48 13.19
CA LYS A 186 2.62 -7.40 12.03
C LYS A 186 3.03 -6.66 10.74
N CYS A 187 2.45 -5.49 10.48
CA CYS A 187 2.79 -4.70 9.30
C CYS A 187 4.25 -4.27 9.33
N SER A 188 4.73 -3.76 10.47
CA SER A 188 6.13 -3.37 10.64
C SER A 188 7.09 -4.53 10.38
N GLN A 189 6.80 -5.73 10.87
CA GLN A 189 7.63 -6.92 10.60
C GLN A 189 7.65 -7.28 9.11
N MET A 190 6.49 -7.27 8.43
CA MET A 190 6.41 -7.54 6.99
C MET A 190 7.22 -6.52 6.19
N VAL A 191 7.06 -5.23 6.49
CA VAL A 191 7.78 -4.14 5.84
C VAL A 191 9.30 -4.26 6.08
N LEU A 192 9.74 -4.64 7.28
CA LEU A 192 11.15 -4.84 7.57
C LEU A 192 11.75 -6.05 6.83
N GLN A 193 10.95 -7.08 6.55
CA GLN A 193 11.39 -8.25 5.77
C GLN A 193 11.67 -7.92 4.30
N GLU A 194 10.97 -6.92 3.74
CA GLU A 194 11.28 -6.38 2.40
C GLU A 194 12.59 -5.59 2.36
N GLY A 195 13.24 -5.38 3.51
CA GLY A 195 14.57 -4.76 3.56
C GLY A 195 14.58 -3.24 3.37
N ILE A 196 13.48 -2.53 3.70
CA ILE A 196 13.32 -1.10 3.37
C ILE A 196 14.25 -0.13 4.11
N ILE A 197 15.02 -0.58 5.10
CA ILE A 197 15.82 0.30 5.97
C ILE A 197 16.83 1.17 5.20
N PRO A 198 17.62 0.65 4.24
CA PRO A 198 18.56 1.48 3.48
C PRO A 198 17.84 2.57 2.68
N SER A 199 16.73 2.24 2.02
CA SER A 199 15.91 3.17 1.25
C SER A 199 15.33 4.26 2.17
N LEU A 200 14.81 3.88 3.34
CA LEU A 200 14.39 4.85 4.36
C LEU A 200 15.53 5.78 4.80
N VAL A 201 16.72 5.24 5.09
CA VAL A 201 17.86 6.08 5.47
C VAL A 201 18.22 7.05 4.34
N SER A 202 18.23 6.59 3.09
CA SER A 202 18.47 7.45 1.92
C SER A 202 17.44 8.60 1.84
N VAL A 203 16.15 8.29 1.92
CA VAL A 203 15.07 9.30 1.88
C VAL A 203 15.17 10.27 3.06
N SER A 204 15.60 9.82 4.24
CA SER A 204 15.77 10.68 5.41
C SER A 204 16.83 11.77 5.25
N VAL A 205 17.78 11.58 4.32
CA VAL A 205 18.87 12.51 4.02
C VAL A 205 18.62 13.28 2.72
N ASN A 206 18.14 12.58 1.69
CA ASN A 206 18.06 13.09 0.32
C ASN A 206 16.63 13.44 -0.15
N GLY A 207 15.60 12.98 0.55
CA GLY A 207 14.21 13.15 0.14
C GLY A 207 13.67 14.57 0.33
N THR A 208 12.38 14.75 0.02
CA THR A 208 11.68 16.02 0.26
C THR A 208 11.60 16.35 1.76
N MET A 209 11.29 17.60 2.12
CA MET A 209 11.16 18.00 3.53
C MET A 209 10.15 17.12 4.30
N ARG A 210 9.01 16.81 3.68
CA ARG A 210 7.97 15.96 4.28
C ARG A 210 8.39 14.49 4.27
N GLY A 211 9.02 14.00 3.20
CA GLY A 211 9.59 12.65 3.10
C GLY A 211 10.61 12.36 4.20
N LYS A 212 11.50 13.32 4.49
CA LYS A 212 12.46 13.23 5.60
C LYS A 212 11.77 13.04 6.95
N GLN A 213 10.77 13.88 7.25
CA GLN A 213 10.02 13.80 8.50
C GLN A 213 9.28 12.48 8.67
N LYS A 214 8.62 12.00 7.60
CA LYS A 214 7.87 10.72 7.62
C LYS A 214 8.80 9.54 7.83
N THR A 215 9.93 9.56 7.15
CA THR A 215 10.90 8.47 7.21
C THR A 215 11.63 8.42 8.55
N GLN A 216 11.98 9.57 9.12
CA GLN A 216 12.53 9.63 10.48
C GLN A 216 11.55 9.06 11.51
N LYS A 217 10.25 9.36 11.38
CA LYS A 217 9.20 8.75 12.23
C LYS A 217 9.12 7.24 12.06
N LEU A 218 9.19 6.72 10.83
CA LEU A 218 9.23 5.29 10.56
C LEU A 218 10.45 4.62 11.21
N LEU A 219 11.64 5.20 11.05
CA LEU A 219 12.86 4.67 11.65
C LEU A 219 12.80 4.67 13.18
N MET A 220 12.20 5.70 13.79
CA MET A 220 11.95 5.74 15.23
C MET A 220 10.97 4.65 15.66
N LEU A 221 9.86 4.48 14.94
CA LEU A 221 8.86 3.44 15.21
C LEU A 221 9.50 2.03 15.20
N PHE A 222 10.32 1.72 14.19
CA PHE A 222 11.01 0.42 14.12
C PHE A 222 12.05 0.23 15.22
N ARG A 223 12.73 1.30 15.66
CA ARG A 223 13.66 1.25 16.80
C ARG A 223 12.93 0.94 18.10
N GLU A 224 11.81 1.60 18.36
CA GLU A 224 10.99 1.37 19.55
C GLU A 224 10.44 -0.06 19.58
N GLN A 225 9.97 -0.57 18.45
CA GLN A 225 9.46 -1.94 18.35
C GLN A 225 10.54 -2.97 18.70
N ARG A 226 11.77 -2.80 18.19
CA ARG A 226 12.91 -3.68 18.55
C ARG A 226 13.26 -3.62 20.04
N GLN A 227 13.03 -2.48 20.70
CA GLN A 227 13.26 -2.35 22.14
C GLN A 227 12.14 -2.99 22.97
N ARG A 228 10.90 -3.03 22.45
CA ARG A 228 9.76 -3.72 23.08
C ARG A 228 9.84 -5.24 22.97
N ASP A 229 10.55 -5.77 21.97
CA ASP A 229 10.89 -7.18 21.83
C ASP A 229 12.30 -7.45 22.38
N PRO A 230 12.54 -7.45 23.71
CA PRO A 230 13.78 -8.00 24.23
C PRO A 230 13.79 -9.48 23.89
N SER A 231 14.67 -9.88 22.98
CA SER A 231 15.09 -11.27 22.83
C SER A 231 15.42 -11.83 24.23
N PRO A 232 14.94 -13.02 24.62
CA PRO A 232 15.45 -13.68 25.80
C PRO A 232 16.89 -14.07 25.49
N VAL A 233 17.82 -13.17 25.77
CA VAL A 233 19.23 -13.52 25.91
C VAL A 233 19.25 -14.49 27.06
N ARG A 234 19.36 -15.79 26.75
CA ARG A 234 19.84 -16.77 27.70
C ARG A 234 21.27 -16.37 28.02
N THR A 235 21.44 -15.54 29.04
CA THR A 235 22.64 -15.54 29.85
C THR A 235 22.69 -16.91 30.53
N CYS A 236 23.27 -17.91 29.85
CA CYS A 236 24.00 -18.93 30.56
C CYS A 236 25.28 -18.25 31.06
N GLN A 237 25.15 -17.54 32.18
CA GLN A 237 26.30 -17.22 33.00
C GLN A 237 26.73 -18.54 33.63
N ASP A 238 27.86 -19.07 33.16
CA ASP A 238 28.71 -19.94 33.97
C ASP A 238 29.16 -19.18 35.22
N PRO A 239 29.03 -19.76 36.42
CA PRO A 239 29.93 -19.45 37.52
C PRO A 239 30.97 -20.55 37.65
N LYS A 240 32.24 -20.16 37.55
CA LYS A 240 33.42 -20.98 37.84
C LYS A 240 33.45 -21.45 39.31
N ARG A 241 33.66 -22.76 39.48
CA ARG A 241 34.77 -23.44 40.19
C ARG A 241 34.99 -23.22 41.71
N SER A 242 34.82 -24.31 42.47
CA SER A 242 35.59 -24.75 43.67
C SER A 242 35.09 -26.16 44.02
N ASP A 243 35.82 -27.17 44.48
CA ASP A 243 37.23 -27.53 44.57
C ASP A 243 37.24 -29.09 44.57
N VAL A 244 38.43 -29.62 44.34
CA VAL A 244 38.92 -31.01 44.35
C VAL A 244 38.20 -32.01 45.29
N ASP A 245 37.87 -33.22 44.79
CA ASP A 245 38.26 -34.52 45.39
C ASP A 245 37.86 -35.75 44.52
N ASP A 246 38.91 -36.41 44.02
CA ASP A 246 39.26 -37.85 43.88
C ASP A 246 38.27 -39.01 43.52
N VAL A 247 38.87 -39.99 42.81
CA VAL A 247 38.59 -41.44 42.62
C VAL A 247 37.58 -41.96 41.55
N ASP A 248 38.16 -42.34 40.40
CA ASP A 248 38.14 -43.66 39.72
C ASP A 248 36.91 -44.27 38.96
N SER A 249 37.30 -44.98 37.89
CA SER A 249 36.66 -46.11 37.18
C SER A 249 35.76 -45.87 35.95
N ASP A 250 36.41 -46.00 34.79
CA ASP A 250 36.05 -46.76 33.57
C ASP A 250 34.59 -47.01 33.19
N SER A 251 34.19 -46.49 32.02
CA SER A 251 34.01 -47.29 30.77
C SER A 251 33.21 -46.53 29.69
N LYS A 252 33.70 -46.62 28.45
CA LYS A 252 33.01 -46.27 27.18
C LYS A 252 32.59 -47.61 26.53
N PRO A 253 31.54 -47.67 25.67
CA PRO A 253 31.63 -47.03 24.36
C PRO A 253 30.33 -46.45 23.76
N LEU A 254 30.56 -45.73 22.67
CA LEU A 254 29.68 -45.12 21.67
C LEU A 254 28.31 -45.79 21.38
N SER A 255 27.29 -44.94 21.21
CA SER A 255 26.29 -45.11 20.13
C SER A 255 25.87 -43.74 19.57
N LYS A 256 25.55 -43.72 18.27
CA LYS A 256 25.61 -42.56 17.35
C LYS A 256 24.31 -41.72 17.30
N SER A 257 24.51 -40.44 16.96
CA SER A 257 23.60 -39.39 16.50
C SER A 257 22.27 -39.77 15.84
N ILE A 258 21.24 -38.92 16.05
CA ILE A 258 20.66 -38.04 15.01
C ILE A 258 20.06 -36.79 15.68
N SER A 259 20.63 -35.64 15.33
CA SER A 259 20.20 -34.30 15.72
C SER A 259 19.36 -33.72 14.58
N THR A 260 18.07 -33.48 14.81
CA THR A 260 17.25 -32.66 13.92
C THR A 260 17.50 -31.19 14.24
N ARG A 261 18.37 -30.56 13.46
CA ARG A 261 18.62 -29.11 13.50
C ARG A 261 17.34 -28.36 13.11
N LYS A 262 16.70 -27.70 14.08
CA LYS A 262 15.77 -26.61 13.81
C LYS A 262 16.61 -25.36 13.56
N VAL A 263 16.75 -24.98 12.30
CA VAL A 263 17.45 -23.76 11.86
C VAL A 263 16.65 -22.55 12.33
N GLY A 264 16.99 -22.01 13.50
CA GLY A 264 16.67 -20.65 13.88
C GLY A 264 17.64 -19.72 13.16
N ARG A 265 17.18 -19.01 12.13
CA ARG A 265 17.96 -17.95 11.51
C ARG A 265 18.04 -16.75 12.47
N ALA A 266 19.14 -16.66 13.22
CA ALA A 266 19.50 -15.47 13.96
C ALA A 266 19.94 -14.39 12.98
N TRP A 267 19.26 -13.24 13.00
CA TRP A 267 19.66 -12.04 12.27
C TRP A 267 20.83 -11.38 12.99
N SER A 268 22.01 -11.43 12.40
CA SER A 268 23.16 -10.62 12.81
C SER A 268 23.62 -9.76 11.65
N PHE A 269 23.05 -8.55 11.54
CA PHE A 269 23.57 -7.52 10.65
C PHE A 269 24.45 -6.56 11.45
N TRP A 270 25.74 -6.62 11.15
CA TRP A 270 26.80 -5.80 11.71
C TRP A 270 26.87 -4.49 10.92
N TRP A 271 26.49 -3.38 11.54
CA TRP A 271 26.73 -2.05 10.97
C TRP A 271 28.10 -1.56 11.45
N LYS A 272 29.01 -1.30 10.50
CA LYS A 272 30.25 -0.56 10.76
C LYS A 272 30.16 0.79 10.06
N ASN A 273 30.04 1.85 10.85
CA ASN A 273 30.33 3.21 10.39
C ASN A 273 31.85 3.35 10.19
N LYS A 274 32.29 3.72 8.99
CA LYS A 274 33.59 4.36 8.78
C LYS A 274 33.38 5.87 8.77
N SER A 275 33.83 6.53 9.82
CA SER A 275 34.02 7.97 9.84
C SER A 275 35.17 8.32 8.88
N PHE A 276 34.92 9.15 7.87
CA PHE A 276 35.98 9.85 7.17
C PHE A 276 36.19 11.21 7.84
N SER A 277 37.36 11.37 8.44
CA SER A 277 37.93 12.66 8.82
C SER A 277 38.60 13.24 7.57
N VAL A 278 38.27 14.48 7.21
CA VAL A 278 38.98 15.27 6.21
C VAL A 278 39.73 16.35 6.98
N TYR A 279 41.04 16.37 6.77
CA TYR A 279 41.96 17.46 7.11
C TYR A 279 41.97 18.45 5.94
#